data_AF-A0A846T3U5-F1
#
_entry.id   AF-A0A846T3U5-F1
#
_cell.length_a   1.000
_cell.length_b   1.000
_cell.length_c   1.000
_cell.angle_alpha   90.00
_cell.angle_beta   90.00
_cell.angle_gamma   90.00
#
_symmetry.space_group_name_H-M   'P 1'
#
loop_
_entity.id
_entity.type
_entity.pdbx_description
1 polymer ?
#
loop_
_entity_poly.entity_id
_entity_poly.type
_entity_poly.pdbx_seq_one_letter_code
_entity_poly.pdbx_strand_id
1 'polypeptide(L)'
;MNNLLFLCTGNYYRSRFCEEYFNHLAQGYSLPWRADSRGLAPDITVFRNPGPLSIYTRQRLAALDVRQLCAIRARCSRTIGPKRIVLSP
;
A
#
# COMPACT_ATOMS: atom_id res chain seq x y z
N MET A 1 -9.06 -17.77 -3.50
CA MET A 1 -8.14 -16.62 -3.43
C MET A 1 -8.60 -15.76 -2.29
N ASN A 2 -7.80 -15.65 -1.23
CA ASN A 2 -8.19 -14.99 0.01
C ASN A 2 -7.50 -13.62 0.12
N ASN A 3 -8.17 -12.67 0.78
CA ASN A 3 -7.66 -11.31 0.93
C ASN A 3 -7.46 -10.99 2.41
N LEU A 4 -6.36 -10.28 2.70
CA LEU A 4 -6.01 -9.84 4.05
C LEU A 4 -5.71 -8.33 4.02
N LEU A 5 -6.13 -7.59 5.06
CA LEU A 5 -5.90 -6.15 5.17
C LEU A 5 -5.16 -5.80 6.46
N PHE A 6 -3.96 -5.21 6.33
CA PHE A 6 -3.23 -4.64 7.46
C PHE A 6 -3.58 -3.17 7.67
N LEU A 7 -3.88 -2.79 8.90
CA LEU A 7 -4.24 -1.42 9.27
C LEU A 7 -3.21 -0.81 10.21
N CYS A 8 -2.90 0.47 10.00
CA CYS A 8 -2.22 1.28 11.01
C CYS A 8 -2.70 2.74 10.93
N THR A 9 -2.09 3.65 11.69
CA THR A 9 -2.49 5.06 11.70
C THR A 9 -2.27 5.73 10.34
N GLY A 10 -1.03 5.76 9.83
CA GLY A 10 -0.67 6.57 8.65
C GLY A 10 -0.31 5.80 7.38
N ASN A 11 -0.36 4.47 7.40
CA ASN A 11 0.03 3.61 6.27
C ASN A 11 1.41 3.92 5.66
N TYR A 12 2.38 4.28 6.50
CA TYR A 12 3.72 4.70 6.07
C TYR A 12 4.85 3.82 6.64
N TYR A 13 4.62 3.15 7.77
CA TYR A 13 5.58 2.25 8.42
C TYR A 13 5.03 0.81 8.48
N ARG A 14 4.37 0.47 9.60
CA ARG A 14 4.00 -0.89 10.01
C ARG A 14 3.12 -1.64 9.01
N SER A 15 1.98 -1.07 8.62
CA SER A 15 1.06 -1.80 7.75
C SER A 15 1.63 -2.01 6.33
N ARG A 16 2.47 -1.09 5.84
CA ARG A 16 3.21 -1.26 4.58
C ARG A 16 4.26 -2.35 4.66
N PHE A 17 5.03 -2.38 5.75
CA PHE A 17 5.98 -3.46 6.00
C PHE A 17 5.28 -4.82 5.96
N CYS A 18 4.17 -4.97 6.69
CA CYS A 18 3.44 -6.23 6.75
C CYS A 18 2.87 -6.65 5.38
N GLU A 19 2.34 -5.71 4.59
CA GLU A 19 1.84 -5.99 3.23
C GLU A 19 2.94 -6.57 2.34
N GLU A 20 4.07 -5.87 2.21
CA GLU A 20 5.18 -6.29 1.34
C GLU A 20 5.79 -7.61 1.83
N TYR A 21 6.01 -7.74 3.14
CA TYR A 21 6.61 -8.94 3.71
C TYR A 21 5.69 -10.16 3.58
N PHE A 22 4.39 -10.00 3.88
CA PHE A 22 3.43 -11.09 3.73
C PHE A 22 3.31 -11.52 2.26
N ASN A 23 3.19 -10.59 1.32
CA ASN A 23 3.04 -10.93 -0.09
C ASN A 23 4.29 -11.65 -0.64
N HIS A 24 5.49 -11.25 -0.21
CA HIS A 24 6.72 -11.94 -0.54
C HIS A 24 6.72 -13.38 -0.02
N LEU A 25 6.36 -13.59 1.25
CA LEU A 25 6.26 -14.93 1.83
C LEU A 25 5.16 -15.76 1.17
N ALA A 26 3.98 -15.18 0.94
CA ALA A 26 2.86 -15.87 0.30
C ALA A 26 3.24 -16.37 -1.11
N GLN A 27 3.98 -15.56 -1.87
CA GLN A 27 4.54 -15.99 -3.15
C GLN A 27 5.54 -17.15 -2.97
N GLY A 28 6.48 -17.03 -2.02
CA GLY A 28 7.47 -18.07 -1.74
C GLY A 28 6.85 -19.41 -1.32
N TYR A 29 5.72 -19.38 -0.61
CA TYR A 29 4.99 -20.56 -0.16
C TYR A 29 3.85 -21.01 -1.09
N SER A 30 3.68 -20.37 -2.26
CA SER A 30 2.54 -20.62 -3.17
C SER A 30 1.17 -20.51 -2.48
N LEU A 31 1.07 -19.65 -1.47
CA LEU A 31 -0.15 -19.45 -0.69
C LEU A 31 -1.14 -18.59 -1.52
N PRO A 32 -2.41 -19.01 -1.74
CA PRO A 32 -3.37 -18.29 -2.57
C PRO A 32 -4.01 -17.11 -1.83
N TRP A 33 -3.17 -16.29 -1.20
CA TRP A 33 -3.53 -15.15 -0.36
C TRP A 33 -2.85 -13.89 -0.88
N ARG A 34 -3.56 -12.77 -0.78
CA ARG A 34 -3.04 -11.44 -1.11
C ARG A 34 -3.31 -10.47 0.04
N ALA A 35 -2.26 -9.79 0.49
CA ALA A 35 -2.37 -8.72 1.46
C ALA A 35 -2.46 -7.34 0.79
N ASP A 36 -3.20 -6.43 1.43
CA ASP A 36 -3.24 -4.99 1.20
C ASP A 36 -2.98 -4.25 2.54
N SER A 37 -2.71 -2.95 2.50
CA SER A 37 -2.60 -2.13 3.69
C SER A 37 -3.24 -0.74 3.56
N ARG A 38 -3.81 -0.26 4.67
CA ARG A 38 -4.44 1.07 4.77
C ARG A 38 -4.12 1.80 6.07
N GLY A 39 -4.42 3.10 6.03
CA GLY A 39 -4.26 4.04 7.13
C GLY A 39 -5.63 4.43 7.67
N LEU A 40 -5.73 4.61 8.98
CA LEU A 40 -6.96 5.03 9.65
C LEU A 40 -7.07 6.54 9.81
N ALA A 41 -5.94 7.27 9.80
CA ALA A 41 -5.93 8.71 9.94
C ALA A 41 -6.59 9.37 8.71
N PRO A 42 -7.54 10.30 8.91
CA PRO A 42 -8.22 10.99 7.81
C PRO A 42 -7.28 11.90 7.04
N ASP A 43 -6.30 12.49 7.74
CA ASP A 43 -5.23 13.29 7.16
C ASP A 43 -3.87 12.77 7.63
N ILE A 44 -3.08 12.31 6.67
CA ILE A 44 -1.71 11.84 6.91
C ILE A 44 -0.66 12.91 6.59
N THR A 45 -1.05 14.04 6.00
CA THR A 45 -0.14 15.12 5.61
C THR A 45 0.45 15.84 6.84
N VAL A 46 -0.27 15.84 7.95
CA VAL A 46 0.18 16.36 9.25
C VAL A 46 1.49 15.70 9.73
N PHE A 47 1.75 14.46 9.33
CA PHE A 47 2.97 13.75 9.72
C PHE A 47 4.21 14.17 8.92
N ARG A 48 4.04 14.90 7.80
CA ARG A 48 5.13 15.41 6.94
C ARG A 48 6.17 14.35 6.56
N ASN A 49 5.71 13.10 6.42
CA ASN A 49 6.55 11.97 6.06
C ASN A 49 6.94 12.05 4.57
N PRO A 50 8.23 11.94 4.22
CA PRO A 50 8.66 12.04 2.83
C PRO A 50 8.29 10.77 2.04
N GLY A 51 7.67 10.95 0.88
CA GLY A 51 7.36 9.86 -0.04
C GLY A 51 6.27 8.88 0.45
N PRO A 52 6.09 7.73 -0.23
CA PRO A 52 5.00 6.80 0.03
C PRO A 52 5.29 5.75 1.12
N LEU A 53 6.57 5.58 1.49
CA LEU A 53 7.04 4.54 2.41
C LEU A 53 8.24 5.04 3.21
N SER A 54 8.28 4.72 4.50
CA SER A 54 9.42 5.05 5.35
C SER A 54 10.74 4.50 4.84
N ILE A 55 11.80 5.30 4.92
CA ILE A 55 13.17 4.86 4.68
C ILE A 55 13.56 3.67 5.56
N TYR A 56 13.10 3.63 6.82
CA TYR A 56 13.41 2.55 7.75
C TYR A 56 12.69 1.27 7.36
N THR A 57 11.45 1.37 6.88
CA THR A 57 10.73 0.22 6.35
C THR A 57 11.40 -0.32 5.09
N ARG A 58 11.84 0.56 4.18
CA ARG A 58 12.60 0.15 2.99
C ARG A 58 13.89 -0.56 3.35
N GLN A 59 14.67 0.00 4.27
CA GLN A 59 15.92 -0.59 4.76
C GLN A 59 15.67 -1.97 5.38
N ARG A 60 14.61 -2.11 6.19
CA ARG A 60 14.29 -3.39 6.81
C ARG A 60 13.86 -4.44 5.80
N LEU A 61 13.04 -4.08 4.80
CA LEU A 61 12.66 -5.00 3.72
C LEU A 61 13.88 -5.42 2.90
N ALA A 62 14.78 -4.49 2.57
CA ALA A 62 16.02 -4.80 1.86
C ALA A 62 16.94 -5.75 2.67
N ALA A 63 17.05 -5.52 3.99
CA ALA A 63 17.81 -6.40 4.89
C ALA A 63 17.20 -7.81 5.03
N LEU A 64 15.95 -8.01 4.61
CA LEU A 64 15.26 -9.30 4.57
C LEU A 64 15.20 -9.89 3.15
N ASP A 65 15.90 -9.28 2.18
CA ASP A 65 15.85 -9.63 0.75
C ASP A 65 14.43 -9.62 0.13
N VAL A 66 13.57 -8.78 0.68
CA VAL A 66 12.19 -8.61 0.21
C VAL A 66 12.17 -7.55 -0.88
N ARG A 67 11.96 -8.00 -2.13
CA ARG A 67 11.71 -7.08 -3.24
C ARG A 67 10.37 -6.36 -3.04
N GLN A 68 10.42 -5.04 -2.96
CA GLN A 68 9.22 -4.19 -2.90
C GLN A 68 8.48 -4.26 -4.23
N LEU A 69 7.23 -4.73 -4.21
CA LEU A 69 6.49 -5.04 -5.43
C LEU A 69 5.85 -3.81 -6.08
N CYS A 70 5.59 -2.72 -5.34
CA CYS A 70 5.39 -1.38 -5.90
C CYS A 70 5.29 -0.32 -4.79
N ALA A 71 6.21 0.64 -4.76
CA ALA A 71 6.10 1.83 -3.90
C ALA A 71 4.99 2.81 -4.33
N ILE A 72 4.32 2.56 -5.47
CA ILE A 72 3.32 3.44 -6.06
C ILE A 72 2.02 2.65 -6.23
N ARG A 73 1.30 2.43 -5.13
CA ARG A 73 -0.16 2.43 -5.22
C ARG A 73 -0.58 3.90 -5.30
N ALA A 74 -0.31 4.52 -6.46
CA ALA A 74 -0.99 5.74 -6.87
C ALA A 74 -2.47 5.49 -6.57
N ARG A 75 -3.06 6.42 -5.79
CA ARG A 75 -4.46 6.40 -5.38
C ARG A 75 -5.28 5.67 -6.44
N CYS A 76 -5.73 4.46 -6.13
CA CYS A 76 -6.89 3.92 -6.82
C CYS A 76 -8.05 4.78 -6.31
N SER A 77 -8.13 6.01 -6.83
CA SER A 77 -9.35 6.80 -6.81
C SER A 77 -10.39 5.87 -7.39
N ARG A 78 -11.41 5.58 -6.60
CA ARG A 78 -12.68 5.10 -7.13
C ARG A 78 -13.05 6.06 -8.24
N THR A 79 -12.89 5.68 -9.50
CA THR A 79 -13.69 6.25 -10.58
C THR A 79 -15.10 5.74 -10.34
N ILE A 80 -15.82 6.44 -9.46
CA ILE A 80 -17.27 6.40 -9.39
C ILE A 80 -17.75 7.00 -10.71
N GLY A 81 -18.00 6.13 -11.70
CA GLY A 81 -18.78 6.39 -12.91
C GLY A 81 -18.31 7.55 -13.81
N PRO A 82 -18.72 7.55 -15.09
CA PRO A 82 -18.58 8.74 -15.91
C PRO A 82 -19.55 9.81 -15.40
N LYS A 83 -19.04 10.87 -14.76
CA LYS A 83 -19.76 12.15 -14.76
C LYS A 83 -19.75 12.66 -16.19
N ARG A 84 -20.86 12.39 -16.89
CA ARG A 84 -21.21 13.02 -18.16
C ARG A 84 -21.18 14.53 -17.96
N ILE A 85 -20.18 15.21 -18.52
CA ILE A 85 -20.24 16.64 -18.78
C ILE A 85 -20.21 16.77 -20.29
N VAL A 86 -21.42 16.96 -20.83
CA VAL A 86 -21.64 17.50 -22.17
C VAL A 86 -21.05 18.91 -22.18
N LEU A 87 -20.27 19.23 -23.22
CA LEU A 87 -20.31 20.46 -24.03
C LEU A 87 -18.95 20.65 -24.71
N SER A 88 -18.95 20.48 -26.03
CA SER A 88 -18.00 21.07 -26.97
C SER A 88 -18.83 21.80 -28.05
N PRO A 89 -18.28 22.86 -28.65
CA PRO A 89 -19.00 24.04 -29.15
C PRO A 89 -19.95 23.80 -30.33
#